data_AF-A0A958NX91-F1
#
_entry.id   AF-A0A958NX91-F1
#
_cell.length_a   1.000
_cell.length_b   1.000
_cell.length_c   1.000
_cell.angle_alpha   90.00
_cell.angle_beta   90.00
_cell.angle_gamma   90.00
#
_symmetry.space_group_name_H-M   'P 1'
#
loop_
_entity.id
_entity.type
_entity.pdbx_description
1 polymer ?
#
loop_
_entity_poly.entity_id
_entity_poly.type
_entity_poly.pdbx_seq_one_letter_code
_entity_poly.pdbx_strand_id
1 'polypeptide(L)'
;MFPSAIASSQRPKNHALDYYRDRGGVIFLSYCRFWERHAFVQQALAKKLVDAGIPVTWFDGVGWRPYSPTLYWNSPLLHVSQLPAVPGRRFSDGITTFSLDLQWRAVEKKIKQHGGHPVIWVQGGIDEG
;
A
#
# COMPACT_ATOMS: atom_id res chain seq x y z
N MET A 1 -2.48 30.42 -41.62
CA MET A 1 -1.47 29.64 -40.89
C MET A 1 -1.62 30.02 -39.42
N PHE A 2 -2.30 29.20 -38.62
CA PHE A 2 -2.55 29.51 -37.20
C PHE A 2 -1.47 28.83 -36.35
N PRO A 3 -0.70 29.56 -35.54
CA PRO A 3 0.20 28.93 -34.59
C PRO A 3 -0.63 28.31 -33.47
N SER A 4 -0.72 26.98 -33.46
CA SER A 4 -1.19 26.21 -32.31
C SER A 4 -0.16 26.33 -31.20
N ALA A 5 -0.31 27.36 -30.36
CA ALA A 5 0.33 27.40 -29.06
C ALA A 5 -0.36 26.35 -28.18
N ILE A 6 0.21 25.15 -28.14
CA ILE A 6 -0.12 24.16 -27.11
C ILE A 6 0.35 24.79 -25.80
N ALA A 7 -0.58 25.40 -25.08
CA ALA A 7 -0.35 25.90 -23.75
C ALA A 7 0.16 24.73 -22.91
N SER A 8 1.44 24.81 -22.54
CA SER A 8 2.02 24.06 -21.45
C SER A 8 1.22 24.42 -20.20
N SER A 9 0.15 23.67 -19.96
CA SER A 9 -0.62 23.70 -18.73
C SER A 9 0.33 23.31 -17.61
N GLN A 10 0.89 24.33 -16.95
CA GLN A 10 1.66 24.15 -15.74
C GLN A 10 0.69 23.52 -14.73
N ARG A 11 0.81 22.21 -14.54
CA ARG A 11 0.04 21.52 -13.50
C ARG A 11 0.37 22.21 -12.18
N PRO A 12 -0.64 22.58 -11.37
CA PRO A 12 -0.39 23.17 -10.06
C PRO A 12 0.55 22.26 -9.26
N LYS A 13 1.59 22.84 -8.65
CA LYS A 13 2.56 22.13 -7.81
C LYS A 13 1.82 21.50 -6.63
N ASN A 14 1.56 20.21 -6.71
CA ASN A 14 0.95 19.47 -5.61
C ASN A 14 2.07 18.92 -4.73
N HIS A 15 2.54 19.76 -3.82
CA HIS A 15 3.65 19.45 -2.91
C HIS A 15 3.50 18.11 -2.18
N ALA A 16 2.27 17.67 -1.91
CA ALA A 16 2.03 16.38 -1.29
C ALA A 16 2.36 15.20 -2.23
N LEU A 17 1.99 15.27 -3.51
CA LEU A 17 2.32 14.22 -4.48
C LEU A 17 3.82 14.14 -4.74
N ASP A 18 4.50 15.28 -4.76
CA ASP A 18 5.96 15.33 -4.91
C ASP A 18 6.64 14.68 -3.71
N TYR A 19 6.17 14.94 -2.49
CA TYR A 19 6.64 14.26 -1.29
C TYR A 19 6.53 12.72 -1.41
N TYR A 20 5.38 12.18 -1.80
CA TYR A 20 5.23 10.72 -1.94
C TYR A 20 6.11 10.13 -3.03
N ARG A 21 6.35 10.89 -4.11
CA ARG A 21 7.22 10.48 -5.21
C ARG A 21 8.69 10.43 -4.76
N ASP A 22 9.15 11.44 -4.04
CA ASP A 22 10.52 11.51 -3.50
C ASP A 22 10.79 10.40 -2.48
N ARG A 23 9.74 9.95 -1.78
CA ARG A 23 9.78 8.81 -0.87
C ARG A 23 9.77 7.45 -1.60
N GLY A 24 9.58 7.43 -2.92
CA GLY A 24 9.55 6.21 -3.72
C GLY A 24 8.26 5.39 -3.63
N GLY A 25 7.25 5.88 -2.92
CA GLY A 25 5.91 5.28 -2.86
C GLY A 25 5.29 5.21 -1.48
N VAL A 26 4.21 4.44 -1.39
CA VAL A 26 3.42 4.28 -0.16
C VAL A 26 3.16 2.80 0.11
N ILE A 27 3.36 2.40 1.37
CA ILE A 27 3.01 1.07 1.88
C ILE A 27 1.88 1.24 2.89
N PHE A 28 0.70 0.70 2.59
CA PHE A 28 -0.42 0.61 3.53
C PHE A 28 -0.31 -0.66 4.36
N LEU A 29 -0.27 -0.51 5.68
CA LEU A 29 -0.44 -1.59 6.65
C LEU A 29 -1.86 -1.50 7.19
N SER A 30 -2.76 -2.30 6.64
CA SER A 30 -4.19 -2.24 6.93
C SER A 30 -4.66 -3.45 7.73
N TYR A 31 -5.48 -3.22 8.75
CA TYR A 31 -6.22 -4.30 9.43
C TYR A 31 -7.49 -4.71 8.67
N CYS A 32 -8.05 -3.80 7.86
CA CYS A 32 -9.23 -4.06 7.05
C CYS A 32 -8.88 -4.48 5.63
N ARG A 33 -9.85 -5.13 4.97
CA ARG A 33 -9.67 -5.59 3.60
C ARG A 33 -9.79 -4.48 2.59
N PHE A 34 -9.03 -4.59 1.51
CA PHE A 34 -8.97 -3.59 0.45
C PHE A 34 -10.35 -3.35 -0.17
N TRP A 35 -11.25 -4.33 -0.22
CA TRP A 35 -12.60 -4.19 -0.78
C TRP A 35 -13.67 -3.79 0.23
N GLU A 36 -13.32 -3.64 1.51
CA GLU A 36 -14.31 -3.30 2.53
C GLU A 36 -14.72 -1.83 2.42
N ARG A 37 -16.01 -1.55 2.67
CA ARG A 37 -16.57 -0.20 2.53
C ARG A 37 -15.87 0.83 3.41
N HIS A 38 -15.41 0.43 4.60
CA HIS A 38 -14.71 1.30 5.53
C HIS A 38 -13.27 1.63 5.09
N ALA A 39 -12.71 0.90 4.12
CA ALA A 39 -11.44 1.22 3.49
C ALA A 39 -11.57 2.24 2.35
N PHE A 40 -12.78 2.76 2.06
CA PHE A 40 -13.05 3.63 0.91
C PHE A 40 -12.13 4.85 0.84
N VAL A 41 -11.86 5.52 1.97
CA VAL A 41 -11.00 6.72 2.00
C VAL A 41 -9.58 6.36 1.56
N GLN A 42 -9.05 5.25 2.06
CA GLN A 42 -7.73 4.75 1.77
C GLN A 42 -7.64 4.18 0.35
N GLN A 43 -8.68 3.51 -0.16
CA GLN A 43 -8.79 3.11 -1.57
C GLN A 43 -8.74 4.34 -2.49
N ALA A 44 -9.50 5.40 -2.17
CA ALA A 44 -9.51 6.63 -2.95
C ALA A 44 -8.15 7.34 -2.92
N LEU A 45 -7.45 7.32 -1.77
CA LEU A 45 -6.08 7.82 -1.65
C LEU A 45 -5.11 7.00 -2.50
N ALA A 46 -5.11 5.67 -2.35
CA ALA A 46 -4.31 4.76 -3.17
C ALA A 46 -4.56 5.01 -4.66
N LYS A 47 -5.81 5.33 -5.05
CA LYS A 47 -6.16 5.62 -6.44
C LYS A 47 -5.46 6.86 -6.93
N LYS A 48 -5.59 7.95 -6.18
CA LYS A 48 -4.99 9.24 -6.52
C LYS A 48 -3.47 9.14 -6.61
N LEU A 49 -2.84 8.37 -5.72
CA LEU A 49 -1.40 8.12 -5.75
C LEU A 49 -0.99 7.35 -7.02
N VAL A 50 -1.67 6.25 -7.31
CA VAL A 50 -1.41 5.43 -8.49
C VAL A 50 -1.66 6.20 -9.79
N ASP A 51 -2.75 6.95 -9.88
CA ASP A 51 -3.07 7.81 -11.04
C ASP A 51 -2.01 8.91 -11.23
N ALA A 52 -1.31 9.30 -10.15
CA ALA A 52 -0.20 10.25 -10.18
C ALA A 52 1.19 9.60 -10.43
N GLY A 53 1.22 8.30 -10.75
CA GLY A 53 2.44 7.54 -11.05
C GLY A 53 3.22 7.09 -9.82
N ILE A 54 2.61 7.14 -8.62
CA ILE A 54 3.26 6.77 -7.37
C ILE A 54 2.93 5.30 -7.07
N PRO A 55 3.93 4.43 -6.87
CA PRO A 55 3.68 3.03 -6.55
C PRO A 55 3.11 2.88 -5.14
N VAL A 56 2.13 1.99 -5.02
CA VAL A 56 1.40 1.69 -3.80
C VAL A 56 1.42 0.18 -3.54
N THR A 57 1.92 -0.21 -2.38
CA THR A 57 1.70 -1.55 -1.84
C THR A 57 0.65 -1.50 -0.74
N TRP A 58 -0.31 -2.40 -0.77
CA TRP A 58 -1.32 -2.56 0.27
C TRP A 58 -1.24 -3.94 0.89
N PHE A 59 -0.99 -3.97 2.20
CA PHE A 59 -1.08 -5.18 3.01
C PHE A 59 -2.46 -5.28 3.64
N ASP A 60 -3.22 -6.26 3.16
CA ASP A 60 -4.62 -6.54 3.45
C ASP A 60 -4.73 -7.53 4.61
N GLY A 61 -4.29 -7.09 5.79
CA GLY A 61 -4.21 -7.95 6.97
C GLY A 61 -3.18 -9.08 6.83
N VAL A 62 -3.43 -10.16 7.56
CA VAL A 62 -2.48 -11.27 7.74
C VAL A 62 -3.16 -12.60 7.40
N GLY A 63 -2.50 -13.43 6.59
CA GLY A 63 -3.04 -14.71 6.13
C GLY A 63 -1.96 -15.72 5.77
N TRP A 64 -2.27 -17.01 5.91
CA TRP A 64 -1.37 -18.11 5.53
C TRP A 64 -1.64 -18.65 4.12
N ARG A 65 -2.80 -18.31 3.53
CA ARG A 65 -3.20 -18.77 2.20
C ARG A 65 -2.77 -17.76 1.13
N PRO A 66 -2.52 -18.21 -0.11
CA PRO A 66 -2.36 -17.32 -1.24
C PRO A 66 -3.55 -16.35 -1.36
N TYR A 67 -3.24 -15.08 -1.60
CA TYR A 67 -4.21 -13.99 -1.62
C TYR A 67 -4.03 -13.13 -2.86
N SER A 68 -5.04 -13.12 -3.73
CA SER A 68 -5.06 -12.37 -4.98
C SER A 68 -6.44 -11.72 -5.15
N PRO A 69 -6.67 -10.54 -4.55
CA PRO A 69 -7.94 -9.85 -4.68
C PRO A 69 -8.20 -9.45 -6.14
N THR A 70 -9.45 -9.56 -6.58
CA THR A 70 -9.87 -8.95 -7.84
C THR A 70 -10.09 -7.46 -7.61
N LEU A 71 -9.37 -6.62 -8.36
CA LEU A 71 -9.44 -5.17 -8.24
C LEU A 71 -10.20 -4.59 -9.43
N TYR A 72 -11.14 -3.68 -9.16
CA TYR A 72 -11.89 -2.99 -10.22
C TYR A 72 -11.00 -2.03 -11.02
N TRP A 73 -9.96 -1.47 -10.39
CA TRP A 73 -8.86 -0.86 -11.12
C TRP A 73 -7.67 -1.80 -11.03
N ASN A 74 -7.12 -2.18 -12.18
CA ASN A 74 -5.85 -2.88 -12.24
C ASN A 74 -4.80 -1.90 -12.74
N SER A 75 -3.75 -1.70 -11.95
CA SER A 75 -2.63 -0.85 -12.32
C SER A 75 -1.35 -1.57 -11.90
N PRO A 76 -0.28 -1.56 -12.72
CA PRO A 76 0.99 -2.15 -12.35
C PRO A 76 1.64 -1.47 -11.14
N LEU A 77 1.19 -0.25 -10.80
CA LEU A 77 1.65 0.51 -9.65
C LEU A 77 0.87 0.20 -8.36
N LEU A 78 -0.22 -0.56 -8.42
CA LEU A 78 -0.94 -1.03 -7.24
C LEU A 78 -0.64 -2.51 -7.02
N HIS A 79 -0.11 -2.84 -5.84
CA HIS A 79 0.06 -4.21 -5.41
C HIS A 79 -0.70 -4.47 -4.12
N VAL A 80 -1.73 -5.32 -4.16
CA VAL A 80 -2.50 -5.72 -2.97
C VAL A 80 -2.12 -7.16 -2.61
N SER A 81 -1.76 -7.39 -1.37
CA SER A 81 -1.30 -8.69 -0.87
C SER A 81 -1.59 -8.84 0.63
N GLN A 82 -1.50 -10.06 1.16
CA GLN A 82 -1.54 -10.30 2.60
C GLN A 82 -0.13 -10.38 3.19
N LEU A 83 0.00 -9.98 4.45
CA LEU A 83 1.19 -10.34 5.21
C LEU A 83 1.19 -11.85 5.50
N PRO A 84 2.31 -12.55 5.29
CA PRO A 84 2.36 -13.99 5.50
C PRO A 84 2.20 -14.33 6.98
N ALA A 85 1.28 -15.23 7.29
CA ALA A 85 1.16 -15.85 8.61
C ALA A 85 1.46 -17.34 8.56
N VAL A 86 1.94 -17.85 9.69
CA VAL A 86 2.11 -19.28 9.92
C VAL A 86 0.80 -19.83 10.50
N PRO A 87 0.32 -21.01 10.04
CA PRO A 87 -0.83 -21.66 10.65
C PRO A 87 -0.55 -21.96 12.14
N GLY A 88 -1.59 -21.94 12.97
CA GLY A 88 -1.47 -22.31 14.38
C GLY A 88 -0.85 -21.26 15.30
N ARG A 89 -0.69 -20.00 14.87
CA ARG A 89 -0.15 -18.89 15.70
C ARG A 89 -0.82 -18.71 17.07
N ARG A 90 -2.09 -19.12 17.22
CA ARG A 90 -2.83 -19.00 18.48
C ARG A 90 -2.42 -20.03 19.53
N PHE A 91 -1.61 -21.03 19.19
CA PHE A 91 -1.32 -22.16 20.06
C PHE A 91 0.06 -22.12 20.71
N SER A 92 1.00 -21.28 20.24
CA SER A 92 2.29 -21.12 20.90
C SER A 92 2.99 -19.79 20.61
N ASP A 93 3.71 -19.29 21.60
CA ASP A 93 4.48 -18.03 21.52
C ASP A 93 5.63 -18.11 20.51
N GLY A 94 6.23 -19.29 20.35
CA GLY A 94 7.26 -19.53 19.35
C GLY A 94 6.75 -19.36 17.91
N ILE A 95 5.55 -19.86 17.61
CA ILE A 95 4.92 -19.71 16.30
C ILE A 95 4.53 -18.25 16.07
N THR A 96 4.07 -17.55 17.11
CA THR A 96 3.77 -16.12 17.03
C THR A 96 5.01 -15.31 16.68
N THR A 97 6.10 -15.50 17.41
CA THR A 97 7.38 -14.81 17.17
C THR A 97 7.90 -15.08 15.76
N PHE A 98 7.90 -16.34 15.32
CA PHE A 98 8.31 -16.70 13.97
C PHE A 98 7.39 -16.08 12.90
N SER A 99 6.08 -16.04 13.15
CA SER A 99 5.16 -15.38 12.24
C SER A 99 5.43 -13.87 12.14
N LEU A 100 5.76 -13.20 13.25
CA LEU A 100 6.10 -11.78 13.24
C LEU A 100 7.39 -11.50 12.46
N ASP A 101 8.41 -12.35 12.61
CA ASP A 101 9.65 -12.24 11.82
C ASP A 101 9.38 -12.39 10.31
N LEU A 102 8.54 -13.34 9.91
CA LEU A 102 8.11 -13.48 8.51
C LEU A 102 7.38 -12.25 7.98
N GLN A 103 6.47 -11.68 8.78
CA GLN A 103 5.75 -10.46 8.41
C GLN A 103 6.71 -9.27 8.28
N TRP A 104 7.63 -9.11 9.23
CA TRP A 104 8.66 -8.07 9.20
C TRP A 104 9.52 -8.16 7.93
N ARG A 105 10.03 -9.35 7.60
CA ARG A 105 10.82 -9.56 6.38
C ARG A 105 10.04 -9.25 5.11
N ALA A 106 8.74 -9.54 5.08
CA ALA A 106 7.87 -9.19 3.95
C ALA A 106 7.73 -7.66 3.80
N VAL A 107 7.53 -6.94 4.90
CA VAL A 107 7.49 -5.47 4.91
C VAL A 107 8.85 -4.88 4.51
N GLU A 108 9.94 -5.36 5.09
CA GLU A 108 11.30 -4.91 4.79
C GLU A 108 11.64 -5.09 3.31
N LYS A 109 11.27 -6.23 2.72
CA LYS A 109 11.41 -6.49 1.29
C LYS A 109 10.66 -5.45 0.46
N LYS A 110 9.43 -5.09 0.84
CA LYS A 110 8.66 -4.04 0.16
C LYS A 110 9.27 -2.66 0.34
N ILE A 111 9.77 -2.32 1.54
CA ILE A 111 10.50 -1.08 1.79
C ILE A 111 11.66 -0.91 0.82
N LYS A 112 12.47 -1.97 0.64
CA LYS A 112 13.59 -1.97 -0.33
C LYS A 112 13.10 -1.82 -1.78
N GLN A 113 11.99 -2.48 -2.15
CA GLN A 113 11.40 -2.34 -3.50
C GLN A 113 10.90 -0.92 -3.80
N HIS A 114 10.52 -0.16 -2.78
CA HIS A 114 10.12 1.24 -2.91
C HIS A 114 11.30 2.25 -2.78
N GLY A 115 12.55 1.79 -2.88
CA GLY A 115 13.73 2.67 -2.81
C GLY A 115 14.30 2.88 -1.40
N GLY A 116 13.78 2.16 -0.38
CA GLY A 116 14.33 2.12 0.98
C GLY A 116 13.66 3.06 1.97
N HIS A 117 12.91 4.06 1.50
CA HIS A 117 12.31 5.08 2.36
C HIS A 117 10.86 5.45 1.95
N PRO A 118 9.96 4.48 1.68
CA PRO A 118 8.55 4.77 1.40
C PRO A 118 7.86 5.43 2.59
N VAL A 119 6.73 6.07 2.31
CA VAL A 119 5.78 6.43 3.36
C VAL A 119 5.07 5.16 3.82
N ILE A 120 5.15 4.86 5.11
CA ILE A 120 4.40 3.78 5.73
C ILE A 120 3.13 4.37 6.30
N TRP A 121 1.99 3.98 5.72
CA TRP A 121 0.67 4.36 6.17
C TRP A 121 0.10 3.23 7.04
N VAL A 122 0.13 3.42 8.35
CA VAL A 122 -0.47 2.47 9.29
C VAL A 122 -1.92 2.85 9.51
N GLN A 123 -2.84 2.00 9.07
CA GLN A 123 -4.22 2.11 9.48
C GLN A 123 -4.37 1.35 10.79
N GLY A 124 -4.32 2.08 11.90
CA GLY A 124 -4.71 1.56 13.22
C GLY A 124 -6.21 1.74 13.42
N GLY A 125 -6.87 0.77 14.04
CA GLY A 125 -8.15 1.03 14.70
C GLY A 125 -7.88 1.95 15.89
N ILE A 126 -8.64 3.03 16.03
CA ILE A 126 -8.78 3.69 17.34
C ILE A 126 -9.56 2.67 18.17
N ASP A 127 -8.82 1.81 18.86
CA ASP A 127 -9.29 0.89 19.89
C ASP A 127 -10.17 -0.29 19.41
N GLU A 128 -9.58 -1.49 19.23
CA GLU A 128 -10.30 -2.77 19.28
C GLU A 128 -9.35 -3.87 19.81
N GLY A 129 -9.07 -3.86 21.12
CA GLY A 129 -8.37 -4.94 21.82
C GLY A 129 -7.70 -4.52 23.12
#